data_AF-K2AX84-F1
#
_entry.id   AF-K2AX84-F1
#
_cell.length_a   1.000
_cell.length_b   1.000
_cell.length_c   1.000
_cell.angle_alpha   90.00
_cell.angle_beta   90.00
_cell.angle_gamma   90.00
#
_symmetry.space_group_name_H-M   'P 1'
#
loop_
_entity.id
_entity.type
_entity.pdbx_description
1 polymer ?
#
loop_
_entity_poly.entity_id
_entity_poly.type
_entity_poly.pdbx_seq_one_letter_code
_entity_poly.pdbx_strand_id
1 'polypeptide(L)' 'MSEYQYYEFCSITSPISSEARKAMRSLSSRANVSTHGVSYTYNYGDFKGEPKKLLLKYFDVFFILVIGVS' A
#
# COMPACT_ATOMS: atom_id res chain seq x y z
N MET A 1 -12.78 -18.65 -4.07
CA MET A 1 -13.36 -17.36 -3.64
C MET A 1 -12.48 -16.27 -4.21
N SER A 2 -13.06 -15.37 -5.01
CA SER A 2 -12.34 -14.18 -5.45
C SER A 2 -12.48 -13.12 -4.37
N GLU A 3 -11.37 -12.57 -3.92
CA GLU A 3 -11.34 -11.50 -2.92
C GLU A 3 -10.74 -10.26 -3.59
N TYR A 4 -11.38 -9.13 -3.37
CA TYR A 4 -10.84 -7.83 -3.73
C TYR A 4 -10.16 -7.24 -2.50
N GLN A 5 -8.85 -6.96 -2.61
CA GLN A 5 -8.10 -6.30 -1.56
C GLN A 5 -7.53 -4.98 -2.06
N TYR A 6 -7.74 -3.93 -1.28
CA TYR A 6 -7.16 -2.61 -1.48
C TYR A 6 -6.37 -2.18 -0.25
N TYR A 7 -5.12 -1.77 -0.47
CA TYR A 7 -4.22 -1.26 0.55
C TYR A 7 -3.80 0.14 0.16
N GLU A 8 -3.82 1.07 1.10
CA GLU A 8 -3.36 2.44 0.87
C GLU A 8 -2.55 2.96 2.06
N PHE A 9 -1.43 3.60 1.76
CA PHE A 9 -0.56 4.25 2.72
C PHE A 9 -0.39 5.71 2.34
N CYS A 10 -0.55 6.60 3.32
CA CYS A 10 -0.54 8.04 3.10
C CYS A 10 0.36 8.77 4.10
N SER A 11 1.02 9.82 3.61
CA SER A 11 1.73 10.83 4.39
C SER A 11 0.90 12.11 4.39
N ILE A 12 0.60 12.66 5.56
CA ILE A 12 -0.31 13.80 5.75
C ILE A 12 0.44 15.10 5.55
N THR A 13 1.63 15.22 6.15
CA THR A 13 2.30 16.52 6.28
C THR A 13 3.29 16.80 5.15
N SER A 14 3.74 15.78 4.44
CA SER A 14 4.79 15.91 3.44
C SER A 14 4.67 14.87 2.31
N PRO A 15 5.24 15.14 1.12
CA PRO A 15 5.39 14.13 0.09
C PRO A 15 6.16 12.90 0.58
N ILE A 16 5.88 11.74 0.00
CA ILE A 16 6.58 10.51 0.34
C ILE A 16 8.05 10.59 -0.05
N SER A 17 8.93 10.04 0.81
CA SER A 17 10.38 10.06 0.56
C SER A 17 10.76 9.21 -0.66
N SER A 18 11.95 9.46 -1.22
CA SER A 18 12.45 8.67 -2.36
C SER A 18 12.71 7.21 -1.98
N GLU A 19 13.11 6.97 -0.73
CA GLU A 19 13.33 5.65 -0.14
C GLU A 19 11.99 4.91 0.03
N ALA A 20 10.96 5.60 0.54
CA ALA A 20 9.60 5.06 0.62
C ALA A 20 9.11 4.65 -0.76
N ARG A 21 9.23 5.54 -1.76
CA ARG A 21 8.86 5.29 -3.16
C ARG A 21 9.55 4.04 -3.73
N LYS A 22 10.86 3.89 -3.49
CA LYS A 22 11.64 2.73 -3.95
C LYS A 22 11.21 1.44 -3.24
N ALA A 23 11.06 1.49 -1.92
CA ALA A 23 10.60 0.35 -1.12
C ALA A 23 9.22 -0.12 -1.59
N MET A 24 8.28 0.81 -1.81
CA MET A 24 6.92 0.50 -2.21
C MET A 24 6.85 -0.14 -3.61
N ARG A 25 7.65 0.34 -4.56
CA ARG A 25 7.77 -0.27 -5.90
C ARG A 25 8.42 -1.66 -5.88
N SER A 26 9.25 -1.95 -4.89
CA SER A 26 9.85 -3.29 -4.75
C SER A 26 8.85 -4.35 -4.28
N LEU A 27 7.79 -3.95 -3.57
CA LEU A 27 6.74 -4.86 -3.11
C LEU A 27 5.81 -5.30 -4.24
N SER A 28 5.53 -4.40 -5.18
CA SER A 28 4.71 -4.70 -6.36
C SER A 28 4.99 -3.71 -7.47
N SER A 29 5.21 -4.21 -8.68
CA SER A 29 5.27 -3.38 -9.89
C SER A 29 3.94 -2.71 -10.22
N ARG A 30 2.82 -3.24 -9.69
CA ARG A 30 1.46 -2.71 -9.88
C ARG A 30 1.08 -1.65 -8.85
N ALA A 31 2.01 -1.24 -7.98
CA ALA A 31 1.76 -0.17 -7.02
C ALA A 31 1.41 1.14 -7.73
N ASN A 32 0.29 1.76 -7.36
CA ASN A 32 -0.02 3.12 -7.77
C ASN A 32 0.63 4.09 -6.80
N VAL A 33 1.60 4.88 -7.27
CA VAL A 33 2.38 5.77 -6.42
C VAL A 33 2.05 7.22 -6.74
N SER A 34 1.58 7.96 -5.74
CA SER A 34 1.27 9.40 -5.83
C SER A 34 2.37 10.24 -5.18
N THR A 35 2.11 11.54 -5.01
CA THR A 35 2.99 12.45 -4.26
C THR A 35 2.93 12.17 -2.76
N HIS A 36 1.76 11.82 -2.23
CA HIS A 36 1.51 11.71 -0.79
C HIS A 36 1.20 10.27 -0.34
N GLY A 37 1.28 9.28 -1.22
CA GLY A 37 0.98 7.92 -0.83
C GLY A 37 1.25 6.87 -1.89
N VAL A 38 0.86 5.66 -1.55
CA VAL A 38 0.85 4.51 -2.44
C VAL A 38 -0.40 3.69 -2.20
N SER A 39 -0.95 3.10 -3.27
CA SER A 39 -2.00 2.10 -3.15
C SER A 39 -1.70 0.83 -3.96
N TYR A 40 -2.31 -0.26 -3.52
CA TYR A 40 -2.20 -1.58 -4.12
C TYR A 40 -3.60 -2.20 -4.25
N THR A 41 -3.82 -2.87 -5.37
CA THR A 41 -5.03 -3.65 -5.62
C THR A 41 -4.68 -5.09 -5.96
N TYR A 42 -5.29 -6.03 -5.27
CA TYR A 42 -5.15 -7.45 -5.51
C TYR A 42 -6.52 -8.07 -5.74
N ASN A 43 -6.61 -8.89 -6.79
CA ASN A 43 -7.77 -9.74 -7.08
C ASN A 43 -7.44 -11.23 -6.91
N TYR A 44 -6.14 -11.54 -6.72
CA TYR A 44 -5.58 -12.87 -6.53
C TYR A 44 -4.31 -12.76 -5.68
N GLY A 45 -4.19 -13.62 -4.67
CA GLY A 45 -3.11 -13.57 -3.69
C GLY A 45 -3.18 -12.35 -2.78
N ASP A 46 -2.18 -12.21 -1.93
CA ASP A 46 -2.19 -11.22 -0.84
C ASP A 46 -1.09 -10.16 -0.99
N PHE A 47 -1.27 -9.06 -0.25
CA PHE A 47 -0.25 -8.04 -0.09
C PHE A 47 1.03 -8.63 0.52
N LYS A 48 2.17 -8.40 -0.15
CA LYS A 48 3.46 -9.03 0.19
C LYS A 48 4.29 -8.26 1.23
N GLY A 49 3.78 -7.13 1.73
CA GLY A 49 4.47 -6.32 2.73
C GLY A 49 3.93 -6.56 4.15
N GLU A 50 4.58 -5.95 5.13
CA GLU A 50 4.09 -5.92 6.52
C GLU A 50 3.52 -4.52 6.82
N PRO A 51 2.20 -4.29 6.75
CA PRO A 51 1.63 -2.95 6.77
C PRO A 51 2.04 -2.12 8.00
N LYS A 52 2.09 -2.73 9.18
CA LYS A 52 2.48 -2.04 10.42
C LYS A 52 3.92 -1.52 10.38
N LYS A 53 4.85 -2.31 9.83
CA LYS A 53 6.26 -1.88 9.70
C LYS A 53 6.41 -0.77 8.68
N LEU A 54 5.67 -0.84 7.58
CA LEU A 54 5.68 0.18 6.53
C LEU A 54 5.10 1.50 7.04
N LEU A 55 3.97 1.43 7.76
CA LEU A 55 3.36 2.57 8.43
C LEU A 55 4.36 3.24 9.36
N LEU A 56 4.85 2.53 10.38
CA LEU A 56 5.79 3.09 11.37
C LEU A 56 7.06 3.69 10.76
N LYS A 57 7.49 3.22 9.59
CA LYS A 57 8.74 3.65 8.97
C LYS A 57 8.55 4.82 7.99
N TYR A 58 7.43 4.89 7.29
CA TYR A 58 7.31 5.74 6.10
C TYR A 58 6.03 6.57 6.01
N PHE A 59 4.99 6.26 6.78
CA PHE A 59 3.66 6.83 6.57
C PHE A 59 2.97 7.20 7.87
N ASP A 60 1.98 8.07 7.79
CA ASP A 60 1.17 8.49 8.94
C ASP A 60 -0.11 7.68 9.05
N VAL A 61 -0.66 7.24 7.91
CA VAL A 61 -1.94 6.55 7.82
C VAL A 61 -1.84 5.31 6.95
N PHE A 62 -2.52 4.26 7.38
CA PHE A 62 -2.73 3.04 6.63
C PHE A 62 -4.21 2.70 6.59
N PHE A 63 -4.73 2.38 5.39
CA PHE A 63 -6.08 1.93 5.16
C PHE A 63 -6.07 0.58 4.42
N ILE A 64 -6.99 -0.31 4.82
CA ILE A 64 -7.21 -1.60 4.17
C ILE A 64 -8.71 -1.82 3.96
N LEU A 65 -9.07 -2.28 2.76
CA LEU A 65 -10.40 -2.72 2.40
C LEU A 65 -10.31 -4.11 1.78
N VAL A 66 -11.07 -5.05 2.35
CA VAL A 66 -11.16 -6.43 1.88
C VAL A 66 -12.62 -6.76 1.62
N ILE A 67 -12.94 -7.21 0.41
CA ILE A 67 -14.28 -7.62 0.00
C ILE A 67 -14.21 -9.06 -0.51
N GLY A 68 -14.84 -9.98 0.21
CA GLY A 68 -15.05 -11.34 -0.28
C GLY A 68 -16.18 -11.36 -1.30
N VAL A 69 -15.90 -11.88 -2.50
CA VAL A 69 -16.93 -12.13 -3.52
C VAL A 69 -17.27 -13.62 -3.44
N SER A 70 -18.39 -13.91 -2.79
CA SER A 70 -18.98 -15.25 -2.62
C SER A 70 -19.66 -15.74 -3.89
#